data_AF-A0A6B3CC94-F1
#
_entry.id   AF-A0A6B3CC94-F1
#
_cell.length_a   1.000
_cell.length_b   1.000
_cell.length_c   1.000
_cell.angle_alpha   90.00
_cell.angle_beta   90.00
_cell.angle_gamma   90.00
#
_symmetry.space_group_name_H-M   'P 1'
#
loop_
_entity.id
_entity.type
_entity.pdbx_description
1 polymer ?
#
loop_
_entity_poly.entity_id
_entity_poly.type
_entity_poly.pdbx_seq_one_letter_code
_entity_poly.pdbx_strand_id
1 'polypeptide(L)' 'LAEALFGSEDRMVRLDMSEYQERHTVSRLVGAPPGYVGHEEAGQLTEVVRRHPYSLLLLDEVEKAHPDVF' A
#
# COMPACT_ATOMS: atom_id res chain seq x y z
N LEU A 1 15.25 -5.33 9.86
CA LEU A 1 14.05 -5.40 10.73
C LEU A 1 13.16 -6.59 10.36
N ALA A 2 12.77 -6.75 9.08
CA ALA A 2 11.98 -7.91 8.63
C ALA A 2 12.68 -9.27 8.86
N GLU A 3 13.99 -9.36 8.64
CA GLU A 3 14.77 -10.56 8.99
C GLU A 3 14.70 -10.89 10.50
N ALA A 4 14.83 -9.87 11.35
CA ALA A 4 14.77 -10.05 12.80
C ALA A 4 13.37 -10.44 13.32
N LEU A 5 12.30 -10.01 12.64
CA LEU A 5 10.92 -10.28 13.05
C LEU A 5 10.32 -11.54 12.39
N PHE A 6 10.75 -11.87 11.18
CA PHE A 6 10.13 -12.93 10.37
C PHE A 6 11.13 -13.92 9.74
N GLY A 7 12.43 -13.78 10.02
CA GLY A 7 13.47 -14.69 9.52
C GLY A 7 13.76 -14.57 8.02
N SER A 8 13.24 -13.55 7.34
CA SER A 8 13.46 -13.30 5.91
C SER A 8 13.30 -11.80 5.61
N GLU A 9 14.26 -11.22 4.88
CA GLU A 9 14.20 -9.84 4.40
C GLU A 9 13.10 -9.64 3.34
N ASP A 10 12.79 -10.69 2.58
CA ASP A 10 11.81 -10.68 1.48
C ASP A 10 10.37 -10.45 1.96
N ARG A 11 10.14 -10.53 3.27
CA ARG A 11 8.85 -10.22 3.89
C ARG A 11 8.62 -8.72 4.10
N MET A 12 9.55 -7.87 3.69
CA MET A 12 9.38 -6.43 3.73
C MET A 12 8.73 -5.91 2.45
N VAL A 13 7.57 -5.29 2.61
CA VAL A 13 6.87 -4.54 1.55
C VAL A 13 7.12 -3.06 1.81
N ARG A 14 7.76 -2.38 0.87
CA ARG A 14 8.00 -0.93 0.94
C ARG A 14 7.08 -0.21 -0.02
N LEU A 15 6.46 0.87 0.45
CA LEU A 15 5.62 1.74 -0.38
C LEU A 15 6.15 3.17 -0.36
N ASP A 16 6.44 3.64 -1.57
CA ASP A 16 6.66 5.02 -2.00
C ASP A 16 5.48 5.97 -1.70
N MET A 17 5.34 6.60 -0.52
CA MET A 17 4.15 7.43 -0.27
C MET A 17 4.13 8.74 -1.07
N SER A 18 5.26 9.18 -1.63
CA SER A 18 5.32 10.31 -2.56
C SER A 18 4.62 10.01 -3.90
N GLU A 19 4.43 8.74 -4.29
CA GLU A 19 3.64 8.38 -5.48
C GLU A 19 2.13 8.63 -5.28
N TYR A 20 1.68 8.77 -4.03
CA TYR A 20 0.27 8.90 -3.63
C TYR A 20 -0.12 10.32 -3.23
N GLN A 21 0.59 11.33 -3.75
CA GLN A 21 0.32 12.75 -3.52
C GLN A 21 -1.00 13.25 -4.11
N GLU A 22 -1.53 12.57 -5.13
CA GLU A 22 -2.74 12.99 -5.82
C GLU A 22 -3.94 12.12 -5.46
N ARG A 23 -5.13 12.72 -5.38
CA ARG A 23 -6.36 11.99 -5.00
C ARG A 23 -6.66 10.77 -5.87
N HIS A 24 -6.34 10.84 -7.16
CA HIS A 24 -6.60 9.75 -8.11
C HIS A 24 -5.52 8.64 -8.06
N THR A 25 -4.35 8.89 -7.45
CA THR A 25 -3.35 7.85 -7.21
C THR A 25 -3.67 7.08 -5.94
N VAL A 26 -4.29 7.70 -4.94
CA VAL A 26 -4.78 7.03 -3.71
C VAL A 26 -5.72 5.86 -4.01
N SER A 27 -6.64 6.02 -4.97
CA SER A 27 -7.55 4.92 -5.37
C SER A 27 -6.82 3.70 -5.93
N ARG A 28 -5.59 3.84 -6.45
CA ARG A 28 -4.77 2.69 -6.89
C ARG A 28 -4.16 1.94 -5.71
N LEU A 29 -3.88 2.62 -4.60
CA LEU A 29 -3.29 2.02 -3.41
C LEU A 29 -4.27 1.09 -2.69
N VAL A 30 -5.47 1.60 -2.40
CA VAL A 30 -6.48 0.91 -1.56
C VAL A 30 -7.63 0.30 -2.35
N GLY A 31 -7.82 0.72 -3.61
CA GLY A 31 -8.99 0.40 -4.43
C GLY A 31 -9.90 1.62 -4.58
N ALA A 32 -10.61 1.72 -5.71
CA ALA A 32 -11.54 2.82 -5.92
C ALA A 32 -12.82 2.65 -5.06
N PRO A 33 -13.49 3.73 -4.62
CA PRO A 33 -14.77 3.62 -3.93
C PRO A 33 -15.89 3.02 -4.82
N PRO A 34 -16.98 2.47 -4.24
CA PRO A 34 -18.13 2.02 -5.02
C PRO A 34 -18.64 3.10 -5.97
N GLY A 35 -18.81 2.77 -7.25
CA GLY A 35 -19.25 3.70 -8.29
C GLY A 35 -18.13 4.44 -9.04
N TYR A 36 -16.85 4.19 -8.73
CA TYR A 36 -15.70 4.69 -9.48
C TYR A 36 -15.07 3.59 -10.35
N VAL A 37 -14.42 3.99 -11.45
CA VAL A 37 -13.64 3.06 -12.29
C VAL A 37 -12.52 2.43 -11.45
N GLY A 38 -12.39 1.10 -11.52
CA GLY A 38 -11.41 0.35 -10.73
C GLY A 38 -11.90 -0.08 -9.34
N HIS A 39 -13.19 0.02 -9.04
CA HIS A 39 -13.74 -0.44 -7.75
C HIS A 39 -13.62 -1.95 -7.54
N GLU A 40 -13.74 -2.75 -8.61
CA GLU A 40 -13.59 -4.20 -8.55
C GLU A 40 -12.13 -4.67 -8.59
N GLU A 41 -11.19 -3.75 -8.86
CA GLU A 41 -9.77 -4.02 -8.84
C GLU A 41 -9.26 -3.89 -7.40
N ALA A 42 -8.64 -4.95 -6.90
CA ALA A 42 -8.02 -4.90 -5.59
C ALA A 42 -6.83 -3.94 -5.64
N GLY A 43 -6.82 -2.96 -4.72
CA GLY A 43 -5.75 -1.98 -4.60
C GLY A 43 -4.38 -2.65 -4.44
N GLN A 44 -3.34 -1.96 -4.88
CA GLN A 44 -1.95 -2.45 -4.85
C GLN A 44 -1.55 -2.96 -3.46
N LEU A 45 -1.93 -2.24 -2.40
CA LEU A 45 -1.65 -2.67 -1.03
C LEU A 45 -2.43 -3.95 -0.68
N THR A 46 -3.72 -3.97 -0.98
CA THR A 46 -4.62 -5.09 -0.67
C THR A 46 -4.16 -6.37 -1.35
N GLU A 47 -3.72 -6.32 -2.61
CA GLU A 47 -3.20 -7.51 -3.31
C GLU A 47 -1.85 -7.98 -2.76
N VAL A 48 -0.95 -7.05 -2.46
CA VAL A 48 0.35 -7.43 -1.89
C VAL A 48 0.18 -8.13 -0.55
N VAL A 49 -0.69 -7.62 0.32
CA VAL A 49 -1.00 -8.24 1.63
C VAL A 49 -1.75 -9.56 1.46
N ARG A 50 -2.69 -9.68 0.50
CA ARG A 50 -3.36 -10.96 0.21
C ARG A 50 -2.38 -12.05 -0.21
N ARG A 51 -1.37 -11.71 -1.02
CA ARG A 51 -0.33 -12.66 -1.46
C ARG A 51 0.69 -12.96 -0.36
N HIS A 52 0.92 -12.02 0.57
CA HIS A 52 1.93 -12.13 1.63
C HIS A 52 1.34 -11.73 3.00
N PRO A 53 0.45 -12.53 3.60
CA PRO A 53 -0.31 -12.16 4.79
C PRO A 53 0.50 -12.03 6.10
N TYR A 54 1.83 -12.19 6.05
CA TYR A 54 2.75 -12.03 7.19
C TYR A 54 4.00 -11.26 6.75
N SER A 55 3.77 -10.01 6.34
CA SER A 55 4.78 -9.08 5.86
C SER A 55 4.95 -7.89 6.81
N LEU A 56 6.15 -7.32 6.81
CA LEU A 56 6.41 -6.00 7.38
C LEU A 56 6.08 -4.94 6.32
N LEU A 57 5.11 -4.06 6.58
CA LEU A 57 4.79 -2.95 5.69
C LEU A 57 5.51 -1.68 6.15
N LEU A 58 6.37 -1.14 5.30
CA LEU A 58 7.02 0.15 5.49
C LEU A 58 6.41 1.18 4.54
N LEU A 59 5.82 2.22 5.10
CA LEU A 59 5.35 3.39 4.38
C LEU A 59 6.44 4.46 4.47
N ASP A 60 7.16 4.68 3.37
CA ASP A 60 8.27 5.64 3.31
C ASP A 60 7.71 7.02 2.91
N GLU A 61 8.25 8.10 3.47
CA GLU A 61 7.79 9.49 3.22
C GLU A 61 6.28 9.71 3.42
N VAL A 62 5.67 9.09 4.44
CA VAL A 62 4.21 9.12 4.67
C VAL A 62 3.63 10.53 4.78
N GLU A 63 4.44 11.51 5.20
CA GLU A 63 4.06 12.92 5.25
C GLU A 63 3.82 13.58 3.88
N LYS A 64 4.27 12.93 2.80
CA LYS A 64 4.03 13.37 1.42
C LYS A 64 2.73 12.82 0.85
N ALA A 65 2.13 11.80 1.47
CA ALA A 65 0.89 11.21 0.99
C ALA A 65 -0.25 12.23 0.96
N HIS A 66 -1.20 12.04 0.03
CA HIS A 66 -2.45 12.79 0.04
C HIS A 66 -3.24 12.53 1.34
N PRO A 67 -3.91 13.54 1.92
CA PRO A 67 -4.67 13.38 3.17
C PRO A 67 -5.73 12.27 3.15
N ASP A 68 -6.33 11.99 1.99
CA ASP A 68 -7.30 10.89 1.80
C ASP A 68 -6.73 9.48 2.08
N VAL A 69 -5.42 9.33 2.35
CA VAL A 69 -4.80 8.07 2.83
C VAL A 69 -5.03 7.84 4.33
N PHE A 70 -5.28 8.89 5.12
CA PHE A 70 -5.40 8.85 6.59
C PHE A 70 -6.84 8.76 7.09
#